data_AF-Q5C3K3-F1
#
_entry.id   AF-Q5C3K3-F1
#
_cell.length_a   1.000
_cell.length_b   1.000
_cell.length_c   1.000
_cell.angle_alpha   90.00
_cell.angle_beta   90.00
_cell.angle_gamma   90.00
#
_symmetry.space_group_name_H-M   'P 1'
#
loop_
_entity.id
_entity.type
_entity.pdbx_description
1 polymer ?
#
loop_
_entity_poly.entity_id
_entity_poly.type
_entity_poly.pdbx_seq_one_letter_code
_entity_poly.pdbx_strand_id
1 'polypeptide(L)'
;MFNKEISRISRSCHSQANDIIASGNKFMWVSRKSLPCKMVKADFSVWAFVKQCIGKDLSKITMPIILNEPLSFLQRIAEYMEYSELLNEAVKEKDPVKRMELVCAFAVSSMSSNANRIGKPFNPLLGETYELHYNNFVFVAEQVSHHPPITAFHVESNNYNLRATVQFKLRFWGKSIEVQPKGLITLELFPFNESYTWQNVNLTVHNIL
;
A
#
# COMPACT_ATOMS: atom_id res chain seq x y z
N MET A 1 23.61 4.13 -40.48
CA MET A 1 23.88 5.45 -39.89
C MET A 1 23.12 5.54 -38.56
N PHE A 2 23.68 4.96 -37.51
CA PHE A 2 23.19 5.13 -36.14
C PHE A 2 24.08 6.20 -35.50
N ASN A 3 23.54 7.41 -35.31
CA ASN A 3 24.28 8.49 -34.69
C ASN A 3 24.40 8.22 -33.18
N LYS A 4 25.66 8.17 -32.75
CA LYS A 4 26.13 8.22 -31.36
C LYS A 4 25.80 9.60 -30.79
N GLU A 5 24.85 9.66 -29.85
CA GLU A 5 24.88 10.64 -28.75
C GLU A 5 24.28 10.00 -27.47
N ILE A 6 24.94 8.95 -27.00
CA ILE A 6 24.81 8.50 -25.60
C ILE A 6 26.21 8.61 -25.01
N SER A 7 26.60 9.84 -24.68
CA SER A 7 27.76 10.06 -23.84
C SER A 7 27.48 11.24 -22.92
N ARG A 8 27.42 10.94 -21.61
CA ARG A 8 27.57 11.83 -20.44
C ARG A 8 26.37 11.99 -19.49
N ILE A 9 25.64 10.92 -19.18
CA ILE A 9 24.95 10.81 -17.88
C ILE A 9 25.13 9.39 -17.32
N SER A 10 26.38 8.98 -17.12
CA SER A 10 26.73 7.80 -16.32
C SER A 10 27.91 8.16 -15.43
N ARG A 11 27.67 9.07 -14.49
CA ARG A 11 28.56 9.27 -13.34
C ARG A 11 27.73 9.08 -12.07
N SER A 12 27.86 7.87 -11.52
CA SER A 12 27.95 7.62 -10.07
C SER A 12 26.99 8.43 -9.19
N CYS A 13 25.75 7.95 -9.05
CA CYS A 13 24.82 8.45 -8.02
C CYS A 13 25.34 8.16 -6.60
N HIS A 14 26.22 7.16 -6.43
CA HIS A 14 26.77 6.77 -5.13
C HIS A 14 27.88 7.68 -4.61
N SER A 15 28.72 8.27 -5.46
CA SER A 15 29.77 9.18 -4.97
C SER A 15 29.23 10.55 -4.61
N GLN A 16 28.14 11.01 -5.25
CA GLN A 16 27.56 12.33 -4.95
C GLN A 16 26.81 12.37 -3.62
N ALA A 17 26.16 11.28 -3.19
CA ALA A 17 25.40 11.29 -1.95
C ALA A 17 26.28 11.57 -0.71
N ASN A 18 27.44 10.90 -0.60
CA ASN A 18 28.34 11.04 0.55
C ASN A 18 29.04 12.41 0.57
N ASP A 19 29.46 12.92 -0.58
CA ASP A 19 30.09 14.24 -0.68
C ASP A 19 29.12 15.39 -0.37
N ILE A 20 27.82 15.20 -0.65
CA ILE A 20 26.78 16.21 -0.38
C ILE A 20 26.35 16.18 1.09
N ILE A 21 26.31 15.01 1.75
CA ILE A 21 26.01 14.89 3.19
C ILE A 21 27.05 15.64 4.04
N ALA A 22 28.31 15.66 3.62
CA ALA A 22 29.38 16.39 4.29
C ALA A 22 29.24 17.93 4.22
N SER A 23 28.38 18.46 3.33
CA SER A 23 28.27 19.91 3.09
C SER A 23 27.35 20.67 4.06
N GLY A 24 26.67 19.98 4.99
CA GLY A 24 25.74 20.60 5.95
C GLY A 24 24.47 21.19 5.32
N ASN A 25 24.25 20.97 4.02
CA ASN A 25 23.06 21.45 3.32
C ASN A 25 21.82 20.67 3.75
N LYS A 26 20.75 21.41 4.07
CA LYS A 26 19.44 20.85 4.44
C LYS A 26 18.82 20.21 3.18
N PHE A 27 18.70 18.88 3.17
CA PHE A 27 18.07 18.14 2.08
C PHE A 27 16.58 18.48 1.98
N MET A 28 16.09 18.73 0.76
CA MET A 28 14.65 18.83 0.46
C MET A 28 14.25 17.66 -0.44
N TRP A 29 13.45 16.75 0.10
CA TRP A 29 12.90 15.63 -0.66
C TRP A 29 11.87 16.13 -1.67
N VAL A 30 12.03 15.73 -2.94
CA VAL A 30 11.07 16.04 -4.01
C VAL A 30 10.46 14.73 -4.50
N SER A 31 9.16 14.55 -4.23
CA SER A 31 8.43 13.37 -4.70
C SER A 31 8.15 13.44 -6.19
N ARG A 32 8.28 12.29 -6.88
CA ARG A 32 7.88 12.17 -8.29
C ARG A 32 6.37 12.43 -8.44
N LYS A 33 5.98 13.11 -9.52
CA LYS A 33 4.57 13.41 -9.84
C LYS A 33 3.98 12.53 -10.94
N SER A 34 4.82 11.74 -11.62
CA SER A 34 4.42 10.87 -12.72
C SER A 34 5.33 9.66 -12.84
N LEU A 35 4.85 8.62 -13.52
CA LEU A 35 5.65 7.48 -13.94
C LEU A 35 6.25 7.73 -15.34
N PRO A 36 7.37 7.08 -15.69
CA PRO A 36 8.02 7.26 -17.00
C PRO A 36 7.13 6.92 -18.20
N CYS A 37 6.16 6.02 -18.03
CA CYS A 37 5.23 5.61 -19.07
C CYS A 37 3.81 5.45 -18.53
N LYS A 38 2.84 5.56 -19.44
CA LYS A 38 1.45 5.20 -19.14
C LYS A 38 1.36 3.68 -18.98
N MET A 39 0.48 3.24 -18.08
CA MET A 39 0.18 1.82 -17.91
C MET A 39 -0.32 1.24 -19.25
N VAL A 40 0.29 0.14 -19.69
CA VAL A 40 -0.13 -0.57 -20.89
C VAL A 40 -1.47 -1.24 -20.59
N LYS A 41 -2.55 -0.73 -21.20
CA LYS A 41 -3.84 -1.42 -21.20
C LYS A 41 -3.77 -2.50 -22.27
N ALA A 42 -3.58 -3.76 -21.88
CA ALA A 42 -3.83 -4.85 -22.82
C ALA A 42 -5.31 -5.20 -22.82
N ASP A 43 -5.82 -5.59 -23.99
CA ASP A 43 -7.14 -6.20 -24.15
C ASP A 43 -7.12 -7.61 -23.56
N PHE A 44 -7.02 -7.70 -22.24
CA PHE A 44 -7.08 -8.94 -21.50
C PHE A 44 -8.53 -9.19 -21.09
N SER A 45 -9.16 -10.21 -21.69
CA SER A 45 -10.48 -10.65 -21.24
C SER A 45 -10.37 -11.38 -19.91
N VAL A 46 -10.67 -10.68 -18.82
CA VAL A 46 -10.79 -11.26 -17.46
C VAL A 46 -11.73 -12.46 -17.48
N TRP A 47 -12.83 -12.40 -18.25
CA TRP A 47 -13.76 -13.51 -18.43
C TRP A 47 -13.14 -14.72 -19.12
N ALA A 48 -12.36 -14.53 -20.19
CA ALA A 48 -11.69 -15.64 -20.88
C ALA A 48 -10.73 -16.39 -19.94
N PHE A 49 -10.05 -15.64 -19.06
CA PHE A 49 -9.20 -16.23 -18.03
C PHE A 49 -10.01 -16.93 -16.94
N VAL A 50 -11.02 -16.27 -16.36
CA VAL A 50 -11.88 -16.86 -15.32
C VAL A 50 -12.56 -18.14 -15.82
N LYS A 51 -13.02 -18.18 -17.08
CA LYS A 51 -13.55 -19.39 -17.73
C LYS A 51 -12.56 -20.56 -17.70
N GLN A 52 -11.28 -20.31 -17.97
CA GLN A 52 -10.24 -21.35 -17.91
C GLN A 52 -9.93 -21.85 -16.49
N CYS A 53 -10.39 -21.09 -15.48
CA CYS A 53 -10.21 -21.35 -14.08
C CYS A 53 -11.41 -22.07 -13.43
N ILE A 54 -12.57 -22.16 -14.11
CA ILE A 54 -13.77 -22.81 -13.59
C ILE A 54 -13.48 -24.31 -13.36
N GLY A 55 -13.75 -24.80 -12.15
CA GLY A 55 -13.49 -26.19 -11.75
C GLY A 55 -12.05 -26.49 -11.32
N LYS A 56 -11.14 -25.51 -11.39
CA LYS A 56 -9.77 -25.61 -10.89
C LYS A 56 -9.63 -24.90 -9.55
N ASP A 57 -8.66 -25.34 -8.76
CA ASP A 57 -8.25 -24.64 -7.54
C ASP A 57 -7.60 -23.29 -7.91
N LEU A 58 -8.33 -22.20 -7.67
CA LEU A 58 -7.94 -20.83 -8.00
C LEU A 58 -6.62 -20.41 -7.33
N SER A 59 -6.24 -21.04 -6.22
CA SER A 59 -4.98 -20.76 -5.53
C SER A 59 -3.74 -21.18 -6.34
N LYS A 60 -3.91 -22.09 -7.31
CA LYS A 60 -2.83 -22.63 -8.16
C LYS A 60 -2.72 -21.94 -9.51
N ILE A 61 -3.59 -20.98 -9.81
CA ILE A 61 -3.63 -20.32 -11.11
C ILE A 61 -2.88 -19.00 -11.02
N THR A 62 -1.77 -18.89 -11.74
CA THR A 62 -0.95 -17.69 -11.79
C THR A 62 -1.70 -16.59 -12.53
N MET A 63 -2.02 -15.49 -11.82
CA MET A 63 -2.59 -14.30 -12.46
C MET A 63 -1.58 -13.71 -13.45
N PRO A 64 -2.01 -13.35 -14.67
CA PRO A 64 -1.13 -12.69 -15.63
C PRO A 64 -0.67 -11.35 -15.09
N ILE A 65 0.63 -11.07 -15.23
CA ILE A 65 1.27 -9.83 -14.79
C ILE A 65 0.64 -8.56 -15.38
N ILE A 66 -0.08 -8.67 -16.50
CA ILE A 66 -0.72 -7.53 -17.14
C ILE A 66 -1.93 -6.97 -16.36
N LEU A 67 -2.47 -7.76 -15.42
CA LEU A 67 -3.46 -7.31 -14.46
C LEU A 67 -2.84 -6.68 -13.23
N ASN A 68 -1.50 -6.68 -13.13
CA ASN A 68 -0.84 -6.05 -12.02
C ASN A 68 -0.66 -4.56 -12.27
N GLU A 69 -0.84 -3.81 -11.20
CA GLU A 69 -0.35 -2.44 -11.14
C GLU A 69 1.09 -2.42 -10.62
N PRO A 70 1.87 -1.35 -10.89
CA PRO A 70 3.29 -1.29 -10.57
C PRO A 70 3.57 -0.97 -9.09
N LEU A 71 2.85 -1.63 -8.17
CA LEU A 71 3.10 -1.57 -6.74
C LEU A 71 3.11 -2.97 -6.13
N SER A 72 4.01 -3.19 -5.18
CA SER A 72 3.96 -4.31 -4.24
C SER A 72 2.79 -4.13 -3.27
N PHE A 73 2.27 -5.22 -2.72
CA PHE A 73 1.24 -5.13 -1.71
C PHE A 73 1.73 -4.37 -0.45
N LEU A 74 3.03 -4.44 -0.14
CA LEU A 74 3.61 -3.65 0.97
C LEU A 74 3.42 -2.14 0.74
N GLN A 75 3.60 -1.69 -0.50
CA GLN A 75 3.40 -0.30 -0.90
C GLN A 75 1.92 0.09 -0.86
N ARG A 76 1.02 -0.82 -1.26
CA ARG A 76 -0.43 -0.61 -1.17
C ARG A 76 -0.90 -0.38 0.27
N ILE A 77 -0.37 -1.13 1.23
CA ILE A 77 -0.77 -0.94 2.64
C ILE A 77 -0.30 0.41 3.16
N ALA A 78 0.86 0.91 2.71
CA ALA A 78 1.34 2.23 3.10
C ALA A 78 0.36 3.37 2.71
N GLU A 79 -0.48 3.16 1.69
CA GLU A 79 -1.53 4.12 1.31
C GLU A 79 -2.63 4.29 2.37
N TYR A 80 -2.73 3.39 3.37
CA TYR A 80 -3.60 3.64 4.55
C TYR A 80 -3.22 4.90 5.32
N MET A 81 -1.97 5.35 5.18
CA MET A 81 -1.46 6.57 5.80
C MET A 81 -1.63 7.82 4.92
N GLU A 82 -2.32 7.75 3.77
CA GLU A 82 -2.53 8.90 2.87
C GLU A 82 -3.11 10.11 3.62
N TYR A 83 -4.09 9.86 4.50
CA TYR A 83 -4.77 10.89 5.29
C TYR A 83 -4.31 10.92 6.76
N SER A 84 -3.03 10.68 7.00
CA SER A 84 -2.41 10.67 8.35
C SER A 84 -2.62 11.98 9.14
N GLU A 85 -2.92 13.10 8.48
CA GLU A 85 -3.27 14.37 9.10
C GLU A 85 -4.49 14.29 10.02
N LEU A 86 -5.44 13.39 9.75
CA LEU A 86 -6.61 13.16 10.62
C LEU A 86 -6.18 12.67 12.01
N LEU A 87 -5.11 11.86 12.09
CA LEU A 87 -4.53 11.44 13.37
C LEU A 87 -3.79 12.59 14.05
N ASN A 88 -3.12 13.45 13.27
CA ASN A 88 -2.47 14.65 13.79
C ASN A 88 -3.48 15.65 14.37
N GLU A 89 -4.70 15.71 13.82
CA GLU A 89 -5.82 16.48 14.37
C GLU A 89 -6.41 15.80 15.61
N ALA A 90 -6.60 14.47 15.59
CA ALA A 90 -7.13 13.72 16.73
C ALA A 90 -6.25 13.89 17.98
N VAL A 91 -4.93 13.91 17.82
CA VAL A 91 -3.96 14.15 18.90
C VAL A 91 -4.13 15.53 19.57
N LYS A 92 -4.63 16.53 18.86
CA LYS A 92 -4.82 17.89 19.39
C LYS A 92 -6.18 18.09 20.05
N GLU A 93 -7.11 17.17 19.81
CA GLU A 93 -8.49 17.29 20.23
C GLU A 93 -8.68 16.78 21.66
N LYS A 94 -9.32 17.58 22.51
CA LYS A 94 -9.52 17.27 23.93
C LYS A 94 -10.77 16.44 24.16
N ASP A 95 -11.81 16.64 23.33
CA ASP A 95 -13.04 15.87 23.44
C ASP A 95 -12.84 14.43 22.92
N PRO A 96 -13.01 13.40 23.77
CA PRO A 96 -12.88 12.00 23.36
C PRO A 96 -13.86 11.59 22.24
N VAL A 97 -15.05 12.20 22.19
CA VAL A 97 -16.02 11.89 21.12
C VAL A 97 -15.50 12.43 19.80
N LYS A 98 -14.99 13.66 19.78
CA LYS A 98 -14.43 14.26 18.58
C LYS A 98 -13.15 13.56 18.11
N ARG A 99 -12.31 13.07 19.03
CA ARG A 99 -11.20 12.17 18.68
C ARG A 99 -11.67 10.89 18.00
N MET A 100 -12.70 10.24 18.55
CA MET A 100 -13.27 9.04 17.94
C MET A 100 -13.79 9.31 16.52
N GLU A 101 -14.45 10.45 16.28
CA GLU A 101 -14.89 10.84 14.94
C GLU A 101 -13.71 10.94 13.95
N LEU A 102 -12.59 11.55 14.37
CA LEU A 102 -11.39 11.70 13.53
C LEU A 102 -10.71 10.34 13.27
N VAL A 103 -10.62 9.47 14.28
CA VAL A 103 -10.10 8.10 14.11
C VAL A 103 -10.99 7.29 13.16
N CYS A 104 -12.31 7.40 13.27
CA CYS A 104 -13.26 6.78 12.35
C CYS A 104 -13.10 7.32 10.92
N ALA A 105 -12.95 8.63 10.76
CA ALA A 105 -12.69 9.25 9.46
C ALA A 105 -11.39 8.73 8.84
N PHE A 106 -10.32 8.59 9.63
CA PHE A 106 -9.05 7.99 9.20
C PHE A 106 -9.22 6.52 8.78
N ALA A 107 -9.93 5.72 9.57
CA ALA A 107 -10.18 4.32 9.24
C ALA A 107 -10.93 4.16 7.91
N VAL A 108 -11.94 5.01 7.66
CA VAL A 108 -12.73 4.99 6.42
C VAL A 108 -11.96 5.55 5.24
N SER A 109 -11.15 6.60 5.43
CA SER A 109 -10.41 7.24 4.34
C SER A 109 -9.41 6.30 3.70
N SER A 110 -8.84 5.35 4.45
CA SER A 110 -7.96 4.29 3.92
C SER A 110 -8.55 3.52 2.72
N MET A 111 -9.89 3.45 2.63
CA MET A 111 -10.59 2.74 1.56
C MET A 111 -10.60 3.52 0.24
N SER A 112 -10.40 4.84 0.25
CA SER A 112 -10.39 5.68 -0.96
C SER A 112 -9.29 5.26 -1.93
N SER A 113 -8.17 4.75 -1.42
CA SER A 113 -7.03 4.20 -2.17
C SER A 113 -7.40 3.10 -3.18
N ASN A 114 -8.56 2.45 -3.00
CA ASN A 114 -9.07 1.40 -3.88
C ASN A 114 -9.92 1.93 -5.04
N ALA A 115 -10.33 3.20 -5.00
CA ALA A 115 -11.21 3.78 -6.02
C ALA A 115 -10.53 3.72 -7.40
N ASN A 116 -11.29 3.30 -8.42
CA ASN A 116 -10.85 3.21 -9.82
C ASN A 116 -9.63 2.31 -10.08
N ARG A 117 -9.27 1.41 -9.16
CA ARG A 117 -8.14 0.48 -9.33
C ARG A 117 -8.63 -0.95 -9.47
N ILE A 118 -8.61 -1.42 -10.71
CA ILE A 118 -8.96 -2.80 -11.07
C ILE A 118 -7.73 -3.73 -11.00
N GLY A 119 -6.52 -3.15 -11.05
CA GLY A 119 -5.26 -3.89 -11.02
C GLY A 119 -4.93 -4.47 -9.64
N LYS A 120 -4.37 -5.68 -9.64
CA LYS A 120 -3.87 -6.35 -8.44
C LYS A 120 -2.45 -5.85 -8.11
N PRO A 121 -2.09 -5.60 -6.84
CA PRO A 121 -0.68 -5.37 -6.51
C PRO A 121 0.15 -6.64 -6.72
N PHE A 122 1.45 -6.47 -6.90
CA PHE A 122 2.40 -7.59 -6.85
C PHE A 122 2.33 -8.26 -5.48
N ASN A 123 2.28 -9.60 -5.49
CA ASN A 123 2.38 -10.39 -4.27
C ASN A 123 3.82 -10.31 -3.77
N PRO A 124 4.08 -9.79 -2.57
CA PRO A 124 5.45 -9.65 -2.07
C PRO A 124 6.11 -11.01 -1.88
N LEU A 125 7.43 -11.05 -2.01
CA LEU A 125 8.23 -12.22 -1.64
C LEU A 125 8.26 -12.37 -0.11
N LEU A 126 8.46 -13.60 0.38
CA LEU A 126 8.68 -13.81 1.82
C LEU A 126 9.91 -13.02 2.28
N GLY A 127 9.76 -12.21 3.34
CA GLY A 127 10.82 -11.32 3.83
C GLY A 127 11.07 -10.07 2.98
N GLU A 128 10.27 -9.82 1.93
CA GLU A 128 10.28 -8.52 1.26
C GLU A 128 9.86 -7.44 2.25
N THR A 129 10.56 -6.30 2.23
CA THR A 129 10.31 -5.15 3.09
C THR A 129 9.99 -3.90 2.29
N TYR A 130 9.24 -2.99 2.89
CA TYR A 130 9.03 -1.63 2.38
C TYR A 130 9.06 -0.63 3.53
N GLU A 131 9.77 0.48 3.32
CA GLU A 131 9.83 1.59 4.26
C GLU A 131 9.37 2.89 3.59
N LEU A 132 8.75 3.76 4.39
CA LEU A 132 8.33 5.09 3.95
C LEU A 132 8.52 6.08 5.10
N HIS A 133 9.40 7.05 4.88
CA HIS A 133 9.51 8.24 5.73
C HIS A 133 8.67 9.35 5.10
N TYR A 134 7.60 9.78 5.77
CA TYR A 134 6.73 10.83 5.25
C TYR A 134 6.23 11.73 6.38
N ASN A 135 6.43 13.04 6.21
CA ASN A 135 6.08 14.07 7.20
C ASN A 135 6.60 13.74 8.60
N ASN A 136 5.71 13.34 9.50
CA ASN A 136 5.98 13.11 10.92
C ASN A 136 5.78 11.64 11.33
N PHE A 137 5.79 10.70 10.38
CA PHE A 137 5.75 9.28 10.66
C PHE A 137 6.78 8.48 9.84
N VAL A 138 7.10 7.31 10.37
CA VAL A 138 7.88 6.27 9.68
C VAL A 138 6.98 5.04 9.57
N PHE A 139 6.78 4.55 8.34
CA PHE A 139 6.06 3.32 8.05
C PHE A 139 7.07 2.24 7.66
N VAL A 140 6.89 1.04 8.20
CA VAL A 140 7.65 -0.16 7.83
C VAL A 140 6.68 -1.32 7.65
N ALA A 141 6.87 -2.11 6.59
CA ALA A 141 6.13 -3.33 6.36
C ALA A 141 7.04 -4.47 5.91
N GLU A 142 6.63 -5.70 6.26
CA GLU A 142 7.29 -6.94 5.87
C GLU A 142 6.26 -8.00 5.50
N GLN A 143 6.57 -8.78 4.46
CA GLN A 143 5.83 -10.01 4.18
C GLN A 143 6.32 -11.14 5.10
N VAL A 144 5.64 -11.31 6.24
CA VAL A 144 6.01 -12.26 7.30
C VAL A 144 5.57 -13.71 7.03
N SER A 145 4.69 -13.93 6.05
CA SER A 145 4.31 -15.27 5.60
C SER A 145 3.92 -15.27 4.13
N HIS A 146 4.20 -16.37 3.42
CA HIS A 146 3.83 -16.55 2.01
C HIS A 146 2.66 -17.52 1.82
N HIS A 147 2.50 -18.50 2.73
CA HIS A 147 1.45 -19.51 2.69
C HIS A 147 0.85 -19.73 4.09
N PRO A 148 -0.24 -19.03 4.44
CA PRO A 148 -0.92 -18.01 3.65
C PRO A 148 -0.14 -16.68 3.56
N PRO A 149 -0.39 -15.83 2.55
CA PRO A 149 0.28 -14.53 2.44
C PRO A 149 -0.20 -13.60 3.58
N ILE A 150 0.73 -13.16 4.42
CA ILE A 150 0.49 -12.24 5.53
C ILE A 150 1.52 -11.12 5.46
N THR A 151 1.04 -9.88 5.46
CA THR A 151 1.88 -8.68 5.61
C THR A 151 1.69 -8.12 7.01
N ALA A 152 2.79 -7.85 7.71
CA ALA A 152 2.79 -7.07 8.93
C ALA A 152 3.25 -5.64 8.60
N PHE A 153 2.67 -4.64 9.25
CA PHE A 153 3.16 -3.27 9.17
C PHE A 153 3.12 -2.57 10.52
N HIS A 154 4.01 -1.59 10.67
CA HIS A 154 4.11 -0.71 11.81
C HIS A 154 4.32 0.73 11.33
N VAL A 155 3.65 1.66 12.01
CA VAL A 155 3.82 3.09 11.83
C VAL A 155 4.17 3.70 13.17
N GLU A 156 5.23 4.48 13.18
CA GLU A 156 5.71 5.20 14.35
C GLU A 156 5.64 6.70 14.08
N SER A 157 5.08 7.44 15.03
CA SER A 157 5.10 8.90 15.10
C SER A 157 5.36 9.32 16.55
N ASN A 158 5.67 10.60 16.78
CA ASN A 158 5.89 11.12 18.13
C ASN A 158 4.66 11.00 19.06
N ASN A 159 3.44 10.95 18.49
CA ASN A 159 2.19 11.01 19.25
C ASN A 159 1.31 9.77 19.10
N TYR A 160 1.63 8.88 18.15
CA TYR A 160 0.84 7.69 17.91
C TYR A 160 1.70 6.57 17.31
N ASN A 161 1.23 5.34 17.50
CA ASN A 161 1.66 4.21 16.67
C ASN A 161 0.45 3.53 16.03
N LEU A 162 0.67 2.92 14.87
CA LEU A 162 -0.32 2.08 14.20
C LEU A 162 0.33 0.75 13.87
N ARG A 163 -0.33 -0.37 14.19
CA ARG A 163 0.19 -1.70 13.89
C ARG A 163 -0.92 -2.62 13.42
N ALA A 164 -0.61 -3.48 12.46
CA ALA A 164 -1.53 -4.53 12.05
C ALA A 164 -0.81 -5.67 11.32
N THR A 165 -1.53 -6.77 11.20
CA THR A 165 -1.25 -7.84 10.24
C THR A 165 -2.43 -7.95 9.28
N VAL A 166 -2.17 -8.00 7.98
CA VAL A 166 -3.20 -8.11 6.94
C VAL A 166 -3.00 -9.39 6.14
N GLN A 167 -4.06 -10.20 6.09
CA GLN A 167 -4.18 -11.40 5.26
C GLN A 167 -5.40 -11.24 4.34
N PHE A 168 -5.21 -11.29 3.03
CA PHE A 168 -6.34 -11.31 2.11
C PHE A 168 -6.88 -12.71 1.86
N LYS A 169 -8.21 -12.84 1.92
CA LYS A 169 -8.93 -14.00 1.40
C LYS A 169 -9.82 -13.56 0.24
N LEU A 170 -9.71 -14.26 -0.89
CA LEU A 170 -10.54 -14.03 -2.06
C LEU A 170 -11.63 -15.11 -2.12
N ARG A 171 -12.88 -14.72 -2.38
CA ARG A 171 -13.99 -15.64 -2.66
C ARG A 171 -14.63 -15.29 -3.99
N PHE A 172 -14.72 -16.26 -4.89
CA PHE A 172 -15.36 -16.09 -6.19
C PHE A 172 -16.82 -16.54 -6.10
N TRP A 173 -17.74 -15.65 -6.48
CA TRP A 173 -19.20 -15.86 -6.44
C TRP A 173 -19.80 -15.96 -7.86
N GLY A 174 -19.02 -16.38 -8.86
CA GLY A 174 -19.46 -16.45 -10.25
C GLY A 174 -19.32 -15.12 -11.00
N LYS A 175 -20.17 -14.13 -10.70
CA LYS A 175 -20.14 -12.80 -11.35
C LYS A 175 -19.36 -11.73 -10.58
N SER A 176 -18.93 -12.06 -9.37
CA SER A 176 -18.27 -11.12 -8.46
C SER A 176 -17.11 -11.80 -7.73
N ILE A 177 -16.13 -11.00 -7.33
CA ILE A 177 -15.06 -11.42 -6.42
C ILE A 177 -15.21 -10.65 -5.12
N GLU A 178 -15.36 -11.37 -4.02
CA GLU A 178 -15.29 -10.80 -2.67
C GLU A 178 -13.84 -10.85 -2.17
N VAL A 179 -13.34 -9.70 -1.73
CA VAL A 179 -12.01 -9.50 -1.15
C VAL A 179 -12.20 -9.25 0.34
N GLN A 180 -11.62 -10.13 1.16
CA GLN A 180 -11.73 -10.07 2.62
C GLN A 180 -10.36 -9.76 3.24
N PRO A 181 -10.06 -8.49 3.57
CA PRO A 181 -8.89 -8.15 4.37
C PRO A 181 -9.11 -8.62 5.81
N LYS A 182 -8.42 -9.67 6.23
CA LYS A 182 -8.41 -10.16 7.60
C LYS A 182 -7.23 -9.56 8.35
N GLY A 183 -7.47 -9.11 9.56
CA GLY A 183 -6.48 -8.40 10.35
C GLY A 183 -7.14 -7.47 11.34
N LEU A 184 -6.51 -7.29 12.50
CA LEU A 184 -6.89 -6.25 13.45
C LEU A 184 -5.89 -5.12 13.32
N ILE A 185 -6.38 -3.93 13.03
CA ILE A 185 -5.58 -2.71 13.09
C ILE A 185 -5.68 -2.16 14.50
N THR A 186 -4.55 -1.77 15.09
CA THR A 186 -4.47 -1.16 16.42
C THR A 186 -3.74 0.17 16.30
N LEU A 187 -4.42 1.23 16.72
CA LEU A 187 -3.89 2.59 16.84
C LEU A 187 -3.77 2.93 18.33
N GLU A 188 -2.61 3.41 18.74
CA GLU A 188 -2.39 3.94 20.08
C GLU A 188 -2.16 5.45 19.99
N LEU A 189 -2.94 6.24 20.71
CA LEU A 189 -2.73 7.68 20.86
C LEU A 189 -2.06 7.94 22.22
N PHE A 190 -0.77 8.26 22.20
CA PHE A 190 0.04 8.39 23.43
C PHE A 190 -0.43 9.50 24.38
N PRO A 191 -0.82 10.71 23.90
CA PRO A 191 -1.18 11.81 24.80
C PRO A 191 -2.41 11.53 25.68
N PHE A 192 -3.26 10.59 25.28
CA PHE A 192 -4.48 10.22 25.99
C PHE A 192 -4.44 8.80 26.57
N ASN A 193 -3.37 8.04 26.29
CA ASN A 193 -3.28 6.61 26.63
C ASN A 193 -4.50 5.81 26.11
N GLU A 194 -4.92 6.12 24.87
CA GLU A 194 -6.09 5.51 24.23
C GLU A 194 -5.66 4.49 23.19
N SER A 195 -6.45 3.42 23.06
CA SER A 195 -6.26 2.39 22.05
C SER A 195 -7.54 2.20 21.26
N TYR A 196 -7.41 2.27 19.93
CA TYR A 196 -8.50 2.08 18.99
C TYR A 196 -8.20 0.85 18.14
N THR A 197 -9.21 0.02 17.93
CA THR A 197 -9.05 -1.18 17.12
C THR A 197 -10.20 -1.34 16.14
N TRP A 198 -9.90 -1.71 14.91
CA TRP A 198 -10.90 -1.99 13.89
C TRP A 198 -10.41 -3.06 12.91
N GLN A 199 -11.35 -3.61 12.16
CA GLN A 199 -11.08 -4.50 11.04
C GLN A 199 -11.47 -3.80 9.75
N ASN A 200 -10.74 -4.08 8.67
CA ASN A 200 -11.11 -3.58 7.35
C ASN A 200 -12.39 -4.26 6.85
N VAL A 201 -13.13 -3.54 6.02
CA VAL A 201 -14.38 -4.03 5.45
C VAL A 201 -14.13 -4.97 4.27
N ASN A 202 -15.05 -5.91 4.07
CA ASN A 202 -15.04 -6.74 2.86
C ASN A 202 -15.38 -5.86 1.65
N LEU A 203 -14.66 -6.05 0.55
CA LEU A 203 -14.90 -5.39 -0.73
C LEU A 203 -15.46 -6.40 -1.73
N THR A 204 -16.38 -5.96 -2.60
CA THR A 204 -16.87 -6.81 -3.69
C THR A 204 -16.62 -6.11 -5.02
N VAL A 205 -15.87 -6.78 -5.89
CA VAL A 205 -15.70 -6.38 -7.28
C VAL A 205 -16.81 -7.05 -8.08
N HIS A 206 -17.77 -6.25 -8.54
CA HIS A 206 -18.89 -6.70 -9.37
C HIS A 206 -18.52 -6.64 -10.86
N ASN A 207 -19.29 -7.35 -11.69
CA ASN A 207 -19.22 -7.29 -13.15
C ASN A 207 -17.82 -7.63 -13.71
N ILE A 208 -17.20 -8.66 -13.14
CA ILE A 208 -15.92 -9.20 -13.66
C ILE A 208 -16.09 -10.05 -14.94
N LEU A 209 -17.35 -10.25 -15.39
CA LEU A 209 -17.74 -11.06 -16.55
C LEU A 209 -18.44 -10.23 -17.61
#